data_AF-A0A150PJG0-F1
#
_entry.id   AF-A0A150PJG0-F1
#
_cell.length_a   1.000
_cell.length_b   1.000
_cell.length_c   1.000
_cell.angle_alpha   90.00
_cell.angle_beta   90.00
_cell.angle_gamma   90.00
#
_symmetry.space_group_name_H-M   'P 1'
#
loop_
_entity.id
_entity.type
_entity.pdbx_description
1 polymer ?
#
loop_
_entity_poly.entity_id
_entity_poly.type
_entity_poly.pdbx_seq_one_letter_code
_entity_poly.pdbx_strand_id
1 'polypeptide(L)'
;MVEPPSDSGTQGITGIFARPYIDLAPYLDLAPLGEIHDEICLGLTQVPIDYTGGSHRTMGIMPPSRLGEALADYGEVIRGLGDEEFATFQRLSDDPSAIDRSARATLEFGEEREIPLSRRQMLWLKFRHGVYFPWKVYVELIPNRYWSDKSRSEGKDFTRLARSFFPKTIAYVKRLPFSSIGRCNIMGLEANDHGTVHRDGEGEGARGEGDRGVEREPDHFITLCPAGDKRLFLWDERARRKTA
;
A
#
# COMPACT_ATOMS: atom_id res chain seq x y z
N MET A 1 28.83 5.08 -42.44
CA MET A 1 28.07 5.57 -41.28
C MET A 1 27.38 4.37 -40.68
N VAL A 2 27.81 3.98 -39.49
CA VAL A 2 27.29 2.82 -38.76
C VAL A 2 26.02 3.30 -38.06
N GLU A 3 24.89 2.61 -38.29
CA GLU A 3 23.66 2.88 -37.56
C GLU A 3 23.91 2.75 -36.04
N PRO A 4 23.35 3.65 -35.22
CA PRO A 4 23.46 3.50 -33.78
C PRO A 4 22.76 2.19 -33.37
N PRO A 5 23.27 1.48 -32.35
CA PRO A 5 22.62 0.27 -31.88
C PRO A 5 21.18 0.61 -31.49
N SER A 6 20.23 -0.19 -31.99
CA SER A 6 18.85 -0.14 -31.56
C SER A 6 18.84 -0.18 -30.04
N ASP A 7 18.37 0.91 -29.43
CA ASP A 7 18.22 1.04 -28.00
C ASP A 7 17.49 -0.21 -27.51
N SER A 8 18.19 -1.09 -26.79
CA SER A 8 17.59 -2.21 -26.07
C SER A 8 16.88 -1.66 -24.83
N GLY A 9 16.10 -0.59 -25.03
CA GLY A 9 15.27 0.05 -24.06
C GLY A 9 14.36 -1.02 -23.51
N THR A 10 14.51 -1.28 -22.22
CA THR A 10 13.66 -2.09 -21.37
C THR A 10 12.21 -1.64 -21.51
N GLN A 11 11.55 -2.09 -22.57
CA GLN A 11 10.12 -2.00 -22.76
C GLN A 11 9.45 -2.71 -21.58
N GLY A 12 8.92 -1.93 -20.64
CA GLY A 12 8.25 -2.45 -19.44
C GLY A 12 8.68 -1.77 -18.13
N ILE A 13 9.76 -0.99 -18.10
CA ILE A 13 10.19 -0.25 -16.89
C ILE A 13 9.93 1.24 -17.09
N THR A 14 8.97 1.77 -16.34
CA THR A 14 8.66 3.21 -16.28
C THR A 14 9.27 3.82 -15.01
N GLY A 15 10.18 4.77 -15.17
CA GLY A 15 10.70 5.64 -14.11
C GLY A 15 11.55 6.78 -14.69
N ILE A 16 12.10 7.66 -13.85
CA ILE A 16 12.82 8.88 -14.30
C ILE A 16 14.07 8.47 -15.10
N PHE A 17 14.19 8.94 -16.35
CA PHE A 17 15.23 8.55 -17.31
C PHE A 17 15.28 7.03 -17.62
N ALA A 18 14.12 6.36 -17.64
CA ALA A 18 14.03 4.90 -17.79
C ALA A 18 14.73 4.11 -16.66
N ARG A 19 14.86 4.72 -15.47
CA ARG A 19 15.44 4.07 -14.29
C ARG A 19 14.36 3.66 -13.28
N PRO A 20 14.48 2.45 -12.68
CA PRO A 20 13.45 1.81 -11.86
C PRO A 20 13.06 2.58 -10.58
N TYR A 21 14.05 3.13 -9.90
CA TYR A 21 13.93 4.05 -8.76
C TYR A 21 15.28 4.77 -8.62
N ILE A 22 15.34 5.82 -7.82
CA ILE A 22 16.59 6.55 -7.57
C ILE A 22 17.03 6.24 -6.15
N ASP A 23 18.27 5.80 -5.99
CA ASP A 23 18.91 5.76 -4.68
C ASP A 23 19.12 7.20 -4.19
N LEU A 24 18.35 7.59 -3.18
CA LEU A 24 18.44 8.91 -2.57
C LEU A 24 19.46 8.99 -1.44
N ALA A 25 20.11 7.86 -1.06
CA ALA A 25 21.10 7.84 0.02
C ALA A 25 22.25 8.85 -0.16
N PRO A 26 22.77 9.12 -1.38
CA PRO A 26 23.80 10.15 -1.57
C PRO A 26 23.31 11.59 -1.36
N TYR A 27 21.99 11.81 -1.33
CA TYR A 27 21.36 13.13 -1.31
C TYR A 27 20.64 13.45 0.01
N LEU A 28 20.49 12.47 0.89
CA LEU A 28 19.78 12.60 2.16
C LEU A 28 20.72 12.34 3.33
N ASP A 29 20.52 13.07 4.43
CA ASP A 29 21.13 12.72 5.71
C ASP A 29 20.46 11.47 6.27
N LEU A 30 21.18 10.35 6.31
CA LEU A 30 20.68 9.09 6.84
C LEU A 30 21.12 8.82 8.29
N ALA A 31 21.94 9.70 8.88
CA ALA A 31 22.44 9.51 10.24
C ALA A 31 21.32 9.33 11.30
N PRO A 32 20.16 10.02 11.20
CA PRO A 32 19.07 9.85 12.16
C PRO A 32 18.29 8.53 12.05
N LEU A 33 18.50 7.70 11.02
CA LEU A 33 17.65 6.52 10.79
C LEU A 33 17.69 5.51 11.94
N GLY A 34 18.83 5.39 12.64
CA GLY A 34 18.94 4.51 13.81
C GLY A 34 18.03 4.95 14.96
N GLU A 35 18.00 6.24 15.31
CA GLU A 35 17.12 6.72 16.38
C GLU A 35 15.64 6.74 15.99
N ILE A 36 15.35 6.93 14.69
CA ILE A 36 14.00 6.81 14.13
C ILE A 36 13.54 5.36 14.21
N HIS A 37 14.41 4.40 13.94
CA HIS A 37 14.09 2.98 14.09
C HIS A 37 13.69 2.64 15.52
N ASP A 38 14.50 3.06 16.50
CA ASP A 38 14.21 2.82 17.92
C ASP A 38 12.87 3.48 18.36
N GLU A 39 12.63 4.73 17.93
CA GLU A 39 11.36 5.43 18.19
C GLU A 39 10.17 4.69 17.57
N ILE A 40 10.27 4.27 16.31
CA ILE A 40 9.20 3.54 15.63
C ILE A 40 8.92 2.23 16.35
N CYS A 41 9.94 1.44 16.69
CA CYS A 41 9.78 0.17 17.40
C CYS A 41 9.06 0.36 18.74
N LEU A 42 9.48 1.34 19.56
CA LEU A 42 8.84 1.63 20.84
C LEU A 42 7.42 2.19 20.66
N GLY A 43 7.22 3.10 19.71
CA GLY A 43 5.93 3.72 19.44
C GLY A 43 4.88 2.70 18.97
N LEU A 44 5.27 1.74 18.11
CA LEU A 44 4.39 0.67 17.64
C LEU A 44 3.89 -0.25 18.77
N THR A 45 4.58 -0.33 19.91
CA THR A 45 4.07 -1.07 21.08
C THR A 45 2.97 -0.33 21.85
N GLN A 46 2.76 0.96 21.56
CA GLN A 46 1.90 1.86 22.34
C GLN A 46 0.73 2.44 21.54
N VAL A 47 0.75 2.32 20.22
CA VAL A 47 -0.29 2.86 19.34
C VAL A 47 -1.14 1.74 18.73
N PRO A 48 -2.44 1.99 18.45
CA PRO A 48 -3.21 1.09 17.61
C PRO A 48 -2.55 0.99 16.22
N ILE A 49 -2.29 -0.24 15.81
CA ILE A 49 -1.86 -0.58 14.44
C ILE A 49 -3.02 -1.20 13.69
N ASP A 50 -3.16 -0.91 12.40
CA ASP A 50 -4.15 -1.55 11.54
C ASP A 50 -3.54 -2.17 10.28
N TYR A 51 -4.41 -2.78 9.49
CA TYR A 51 -4.11 -3.26 8.16
C TYR A 51 -4.42 -2.16 7.14
N THR A 52 -3.74 -2.14 5.99
CA THR A 52 -4.19 -1.26 4.88
C THR A 52 -5.54 -1.68 4.32
N GLY A 53 -5.89 -2.97 4.46
CA GLY A 53 -7.16 -3.54 4.03
C GLY A 53 -7.22 -3.97 2.57
N GLY A 54 -6.14 -3.74 1.80
CA GLY A 54 -6.01 -4.15 0.41
C GLY A 54 -5.54 -5.59 0.23
N SER A 55 -6.11 -6.26 -0.77
CA SER A 55 -5.55 -7.46 -1.39
C SER A 55 -5.20 -7.09 -2.81
N HIS A 56 -3.90 -7.08 -3.09
CA HIS A 56 -3.40 -6.66 -4.40
C HIS A 56 -3.96 -7.53 -5.55
N ARG A 57 -4.40 -8.78 -5.27
CA ARG A 57 -5.08 -9.63 -6.26
C ARG A 57 -6.51 -9.19 -6.51
N THR A 58 -7.34 -9.03 -5.48
CA THR A 58 -8.70 -8.46 -5.62
C THR A 58 -8.67 -7.07 -6.27
N MET A 59 -7.68 -6.26 -5.92
CA MET A 59 -7.50 -4.92 -6.49
C MET A 59 -7.02 -4.94 -7.95
N GLY A 60 -6.59 -6.09 -8.48
CA GLY A 60 -6.12 -6.22 -9.87
C GLY A 60 -4.77 -5.56 -10.15
N ILE A 61 -3.97 -5.30 -9.11
CA ILE A 61 -2.70 -4.56 -9.20
C ILE A 61 -1.45 -5.44 -9.15
N MET A 62 -1.63 -6.76 -9.01
CA MET A 62 -0.54 -7.71 -9.15
C MET A 62 -0.23 -7.99 -10.62
N PRO A 63 1.04 -8.15 -11.00
CA PRO A 63 1.37 -8.56 -12.37
C PRO A 63 0.88 -10.00 -12.63
N PRO A 64 0.47 -10.32 -13.87
CA PRO A 64 -0.11 -11.64 -14.21
C PRO A 64 0.77 -12.81 -13.80
N SER A 65 2.10 -12.72 -13.96
CA SER A 65 3.02 -13.80 -13.57
C SER A 65 3.12 -14.07 -12.07
N ARG A 66 2.57 -13.17 -11.22
CA ARG A 66 2.65 -13.25 -9.76
C ARG A 66 1.32 -13.46 -9.06
N LEU A 67 0.19 -13.59 -9.78
CA LEU A 67 -1.13 -13.80 -9.16
C LEU A 67 -1.18 -15.01 -8.19
N GLY A 68 -0.34 -16.02 -8.42
CA GLY A 68 -0.20 -17.18 -7.55
C GLY A 68 0.59 -16.95 -6.25
N GLU A 69 1.24 -15.79 -6.07
CA GLU A 69 1.87 -15.39 -4.80
C GLU A 69 0.85 -14.95 -3.76
N ALA A 70 -0.32 -14.48 -4.20
CA ALA A 70 -1.42 -14.21 -3.30
C ALA A 70 -1.92 -15.55 -2.75
N LEU A 71 -1.68 -15.79 -1.45
CA LEU A 71 -2.09 -17.01 -0.75
C LEU A 71 -3.62 -17.18 -0.80
N ALA A 72 -4.32 -16.60 0.18
CA ALA A 72 -5.78 -16.54 0.20
C ALA A 72 -6.21 -15.08 0.08
N ASP A 73 -6.97 -14.80 -0.98
CA ASP A 73 -7.49 -13.48 -1.32
C ASP A 73 -8.87 -13.25 -0.69
N TYR A 74 -9.08 -12.08 -0.08
CA TYR A 74 -10.35 -11.83 0.60
C TYR A 74 -11.53 -11.77 -0.37
N GLY A 75 -11.36 -11.27 -1.60
CA GLY A 75 -12.47 -11.08 -2.53
C GLY A 75 -13.03 -12.42 -2.99
N GLU A 76 -12.15 -13.38 -3.27
CA GLU A 76 -12.53 -14.77 -3.55
C GLU A 76 -13.19 -15.44 -2.35
N VAL A 77 -12.63 -15.28 -1.15
CA VAL A 77 -13.21 -15.84 0.08
C VAL A 77 -14.61 -15.27 0.33
N ILE A 78 -14.78 -13.95 0.26
CA ILE A 78 -16.07 -13.27 0.50
C ILE A 78 -17.12 -13.74 -0.52
N ARG A 79 -16.76 -13.84 -1.81
CA ARG A 79 -17.65 -14.37 -2.85
C ARG A 79 -18.05 -15.83 -2.62
N GLY A 80 -17.20 -16.61 -1.97
CA GLY A 80 -17.43 -18.02 -1.65
C GLY A 80 -18.19 -18.28 -0.34
N LEU A 81 -18.49 -17.25 0.47
CA LEU A 81 -19.16 -17.44 1.76
C LEU A 81 -20.60 -17.94 1.57
N GLY A 82 -20.97 -18.96 2.36
CA GLY A 82 -22.37 -19.36 2.51
C GLY A 82 -23.19 -18.31 3.26
N ASP A 83 -24.52 -18.49 3.30
CA ASP A 83 -25.44 -17.47 3.83
C ASP A 83 -25.18 -17.11 5.29
N GLU A 84 -24.87 -18.10 6.13
CA GLU A 84 -24.57 -17.91 7.57
C GLU A 84 -23.21 -17.23 7.81
N GLU A 85 -22.20 -17.62 7.04
CA GLU A 85 -20.87 -17.02 7.10
C GLU A 85 -20.93 -15.57 6.61
N PHE A 86 -21.67 -15.29 5.54
CA PHE A 86 -21.89 -13.92 5.06
C PHE A 86 -22.67 -13.07 6.07
N ALA A 87 -23.67 -13.64 6.76
CA ALA A 87 -24.37 -12.94 7.86
C ALA A 87 -23.42 -12.61 9.03
N THR A 88 -22.44 -13.48 9.29
CA THR A 88 -21.41 -13.22 10.29
C THR A 88 -20.47 -12.12 9.84
N PHE A 89 -19.97 -12.20 8.60
CA PHE A 89 -19.14 -11.17 7.98
C PHE A 89 -19.80 -9.79 8.01
N GLN A 90 -21.10 -9.69 7.67
CA GLN A 90 -21.87 -8.45 7.76
C GLN A 90 -21.90 -7.89 9.18
N ARG A 91 -22.20 -8.72 10.19
CA ARG A 91 -22.28 -8.30 11.60
C ARG A 91 -20.95 -7.82 12.19
N LEU A 92 -19.83 -8.19 11.56
CA LEU A 92 -18.51 -7.73 11.96
C LEU A 92 -18.17 -6.34 11.41
N SER A 93 -18.87 -5.87 10.37
CA SER A 93 -18.71 -4.52 9.81
C SER A 93 -18.90 -3.43 10.87
N ASP A 94 -18.20 -2.31 10.69
CA ASP A 94 -18.43 -1.09 11.47
C ASP A 94 -19.77 -0.44 11.11
N ASP A 95 -20.25 -0.66 9.88
CA ASP A 95 -21.62 -0.36 9.44
C ASP A 95 -22.25 -1.59 8.76
N PRO A 96 -22.94 -2.46 9.53
CA PRO A 96 -23.63 -3.63 8.97
C PRO A 96 -24.79 -3.27 8.03
N SER A 97 -25.37 -2.08 8.18
CA SER A 97 -26.55 -1.65 7.42
C SER A 97 -26.22 -1.25 5.98
N ALA A 98 -24.97 -0.85 5.73
CA ALA A 98 -24.44 -0.57 4.39
C ALA A 98 -24.29 -1.82 3.50
N ILE A 99 -24.44 -3.03 4.05
CA ILE A 99 -24.24 -4.29 3.32
C ILE A 99 -25.59 -4.93 3.08
N ASP A 100 -26.12 -4.84 1.86
CA ASP A 100 -27.33 -5.59 1.47
C ASP A 100 -26.96 -7.04 1.10
N ARG A 101 -27.40 -7.99 1.93
CA ARG A 101 -27.16 -9.43 1.70
C ARG A 101 -27.78 -9.94 0.40
N SER A 102 -28.88 -9.35 -0.05
CA SER A 102 -29.53 -9.75 -1.30
C SER A 102 -28.71 -9.38 -2.54
N ALA A 103 -27.90 -8.33 -2.43
CA ALA A 103 -27.00 -7.84 -3.47
C ALA A 103 -25.58 -8.45 -3.39
N ARG A 104 -25.34 -9.48 -2.56
CA ARG A 104 -23.98 -9.98 -2.25
C ARG A 104 -23.09 -10.24 -3.47
N ALA A 105 -23.69 -10.65 -4.60
CA ALA A 105 -22.97 -11.04 -5.80
C ALA A 105 -22.35 -9.85 -6.54
N THR A 106 -22.81 -8.62 -6.25
CA THR A 106 -22.38 -7.39 -6.90
C THR A 106 -21.63 -6.44 -5.96
N LEU A 107 -21.51 -6.80 -4.67
CA LEU A 107 -20.79 -5.97 -3.70
C LEU A 107 -19.29 -6.15 -3.82
N GLU A 108 -18.56 -5.04 -3.75
CA GLU A 108 -17.10 -5.01 -3.65
C GLU A 108 -16.68 -4.47 -2.29
N PHE A 109 -15.68 -5.12 -1.68
CA PHE A 109 -15.19 -4.80 -0.35
C PHE A 109 -13.71 -4.44 -0.35
N GLY A 110 -13.29 -3.60 0.60
CA GLY A 110 -11.88 -3.37 0.92
C GLY A 110 -11.35 -2.00 0.53
N GLU A 111 -10.02 -1.92 0.42
CA GLU A 111 -9.30 -0.67 0.11
C GLU A 111 -9.77 -0.09 -1.24
N GLU A 112 -10.05 1.22 -1.27
CA GLU A 112 -10.57 1.93 -2.44
C GLU A 112 -11.92 1.39 -2.97
N ARG A 113 -12.79 0.86 -2.10
CA ARG A 113 -14.17 0.46 -2.42
C ARG A 113 -15.19 1.22 -1.59
N GLU A 114 -16.44 1.22 -2.04
CA GLU A 114 -17.56 1.86 -1.32
C GLU A 114 -17.78 1.25 0.06
N ILE A 115 -17.56 -0.07 0.19
CA ILE A 115 -17.70 -0.80 1.45
C ILE A 115 -16.30 -1.19 1.95
N PRO A 116 -15.70 -0.43 2.88
CA PRO A 116 -14.40 -0.80 3.43
C PRO A 116 -14.50 -2.06 4.29
N LEU A 117 -13.37 -2.76 4.47
CA LEU A 117 -13.27 -3.82 5.46
C LEU A 117 -12.97 -3.22 6.84
N SER A 118 -13.84 -3.48 7.81
CA SER A 118 -13.53 -3.22 9.22
C SER A 118 -12.39 -4.11 9.72
N ARG A 119 -11.70 -3.67 10.78
CA ARG A 119 -10.70 -4.49 11.46
C ARG A 119 -11.23 -5.86 11.89
N ARG A 120 -12.47 -5.91 12.37
CA ARG A 120 -13.13 -7.14 12.82
C ARG A 120 -13.35 -8.12 11.66
N GLN A 121 -13.77 -7.61 10.50
CA GLN A 121 -13.88 -8.41 9.27
C GLN A 121 -12.51 -8.94 8.84
N MET A 122 -11.47 -8.08 8.79
CA MET A 122 -10.12 -8.50 8.40
C MET A 122 -9.56 -9.59 9.32
N LEU A 123 -9.71 -9.44 10.64
CA LEU A 123 -9.28 -10.45 11.61
C LEU A 123 -10.05 -11.77 11.45
N TRP A 124 -11.36 -11.71 11.24
CA TRP A 124 -12.15 -12.92 11.02
C TRP A 124 -11.74 -13.63 9.73
N LEU A 125 -11.57 -12.90 8.62
CA LEU A 125 -11.06 -13.45 7.36
C LEU A 125 -9.66 -14.08 7.53
N LYS A 126 -8.75 -13.40 8.25
CA LYS A 126 -7.41 -13.93 8.58
C LYS A 126 -7.49 -15.23 9.36
N PHE A 127 -8.23 -15.26 10.47
CA PHE A 127 -8.22 -16.40 11.39
C PHE A 127 -9.10 -17.57 10.93
N ARG A 128 -10.25 -17.28 10.32
CA ARG A 128 -11.20 -18.30 9.89
C ARG A 128 -10.85 -18.88 8.52
N HIS A 129 -10.44 -18.03 7.59
CA HIS A 129 -10.26 -18.39 6.18
C HIS A 129 -8.80 -18.32 5.71
N GLY A 130 -7.86 -17.97 6.60
CA GLY A 130 -6.44 -17.91 6.26
C GLY A 130 -6.09 -16.78 5.28
N VAL A 131 -6.98 -15.79 5.12
CA VAL A 131 -6.75 -14.65 4.21
C VAL A 131 -5.45 -13.95 4.59
N TYR A 132 -4.62 -13.70 3.57
CA TYR A 132 -3.33 -13.06 3.74
C TYR A 132 -3.42 -11.56 3.47
N PHE A 133 -3.14 -10.78 4.51
CA PHE A 133 -2.95 -9.34 4.41
C PHE A 133 -1.46 -9.05 4.63
N PRO A 134 -0.71 -8.54 3.63
CA PRO A 134 0.73 -8.31 3.77
C PRO A 134 1.03 -7.15 4.73
N TRP A 135 0.31 -6.04 4.63
CA TRP A 135 0.56 -4.82 5.39
C TRP A 135 -0.24 -4.81 6.69
N LYS A 136 0.23 -5.57 7.68
CA LYS A 136 -0.46 -5.72 8.98
C LYS A 136 -0.10 -4.67 10.02
N VAL A 137 0.93 -3.87 9.73
CA VAL A 137 1.37 -2.75 10.56
C VAL A 137 1.22 -1.49 9.73
N TYR A 138 0.10 -0.79 9.91
CA TYR A 138 -0.19 0.47 9.26
C TYR A 138 -0.52 1.52 10.32
N VAL A 139 0.23 2.63 10.29
CA VAL A 139 -0.03 3.81 11.13
C VAL A 139 0.03 5.06 10.23
N GLU A 140 -1.09 5.77 10.16
CA GLU A 140 -1.18 7.04 9.45
C GLU A 140 -0.67 8.18 10.33
N LEU A 141 0.49 8.73 9.97
CA LEU A 141 1.04 9.91 10.63
C LEU A 141 0.37 11.18 10.10
N ILE A 142 0.18 11.28 8.78
CA ILE A 142 -0.70 12.25 8.13
C ILE A 142 -1.74 11.44 7.35
N PRO A 143 -2.99 11.36 7.83
CA PRO A 143 -4.01 10.51 7.26
C PRO A 143 -4.51 11.05 5.93
N ASN A 144 -5.03 10.15 5.11
CA ASN A 144 -5.60 10.52 3.83
C ASN A 144 -6.92 9.79 3.60
N ARG A 145 -7.99 10.54 3.28
CA ARG A 145 -9.32 9.96 3.12
C ARG A 145 -9.53 9.24 1.79
N TYR A 146 -8.97 9.80 0.71
CA TYR A 146 -9.13 9.30 -0.64
C TYR A 146 -7.80 9.19 -1.34
N TRP A 147 -7.58 8.13 -2.11
CA TRP A 147 -6.33 7.91 -2.84
C TRP A 147 -5.92 9.10 -3.70
N SER A 148 -6.87 9.74 -4.39
CA SER A 148 -6.63 10.94 -5.22
C SER A 148 -6.10 12.17 -4.46
N ASP A 149 -6.23 12.19 -3.14
CA ASP A 149 -5.75 13.29 -2.30
C ASP A 149 -4.36 13.00 -1.70
N LYS A 150 -3.72 11.86 -1.99
CA LYS A 150 -2.50 11.40 -1.30
C LYS A 150 -1.32 12.37 -1.38
N SER A 151 -1.23 13.16 -2.44
CA SER A 151 -0.17 14.16 -2.62
C SER A 151 -0.60 15.60 -2.25
N ARG A 152 -1.87 15.81 -1.92
CA ARG A 152 -2.41 17.11 -1.51
C ARG A 152 -2.15 17.36 -0.04
N SER A 153 -1.56 18.51 0.27
CA SER A 153 -1.14 18.88 1.63
C SER A 153 -2.12 19.83 2.34
N GLU A 154 -3.06 20.41 1.61
CA GLU A 154 -3.97 21.44 2.08
C GLU A 154 -4.83 20.92 3.24
N GLY A 155 -4.77 21.61 4.39
CA GLY A 155 -5.55 21.24 5.57
C GLY A 155 -5.09 19.96 6.27
N LYS A 156 -3.97 19.36 5.85
CA LYS A 156 -3.41 18.16 6.47
C LYS A 156 -2.25 18.47 7.39
N ASP A 157 -2.15 17.71 8.45
CA ASP A 157 -1.07 17.80 9.42
C ASP A 157 -0.92 16.45 10.14
N PHE A 158 0.19 16.29 10.84
CA PHE A 158 0.44 15.10 11.64
C PHE A 158 -0.63 14.91 12.71
N THR A 159 -1.09 13.69 12.93
CA THR A 159 -2.10 13.42 13.96
C THR A 159 -1.56 13.72 15.36
N ARG A 160 -2.46 13.95 16.32
CA ARG A 160 -2.06 14.09 17.74
C ARG A 160 -1.30 12.86 18.24
N LEU A 161 -1.75 11.67 17.83
CA LEU A 161 -1.07 10.41 18.13
C LEU A 161 0.34 10.43 17.55
N ALA A 162 0.50 10.81 16.28
CA ALA A 162 1.81 10.86 15.65
C ALA A 162 2.77 11.80 16.38
N ARG A 163 2.30 12.99 16.76
CA ARG A 163 3.10 13.95 17.54
C ARG A 163 3.53 13.44 18.90
N SER A 164 2.70 12.64 19.56
CA SER A 164 3.00 12.09 20.89
C SER A 164 4.03 10.96 20.84
N PHE A 165 3.97 10.09 19.83
CA PHE A 165 4.73 8.83 19.81
C PHE A 165 5.88 8.80 18.79
N PHE A 166 5.85 9.66 17.76
CA PHE A 166 6.85 9.67 16.68
C PHE A 166 7.47 11.07 16.43
N PRO A 167 7.82 11.87 17.46
CA PRO A 167 8.32 13.23 17.26
C PRO A 167 9.64 13.31 16.46
N LYS A 168 10.58 12.38 16.62
CA LYS A 168 11.84 12.36 15.87
C LYS A 168 11.59 12.02 14.40
N THR A 169 10.74 11.04 14.14
CA THR A 169 10.29 10.67 12.79
C THR A 169 9.66 11.87 12.08
N ILE A 170 8.76 12.59 12.75
CA ILE A 170 8.14 13.81 12.22
C ILE A 170 9.20 14.88 11.92
N ALA A 171 10.12 15.10 12.87
CA ALA A 171 11.17 16.10 12.72
C ALA A 171 12.13 15.78 11.57
N TYR A 172 12.36 14.50 11.27
CA TYR A 172 13.14 14.06 10.11
C TYR A 172 12.38 14.23 8.80
N VAL A 173 11.13 13.73 8.74
CA VAL A 173 10.28 13.82 7.54
C VAL A 173 10.10 15.28 7.11
N LYS A 174 9.94 16.22 8.04
CA LYS A 174 9.84 17.66 7.74
C LYS A 174 11.10 18.29 7.15
N ARG A 175 12.26 17.62 7.22
CA ARG A 175 13.53 18.08 6.62
C ARG A 175 13.78 17.48 5.22
N LEU A 176 12.97 16.50 4.81
CA LEU A 176 13.08 15.92 3.47
C LEU A 176 12.79 16.98 2.40
N PRO A 177 13.34 16.86 1.19
CA PRO A 177 13.31 17.89 0.15
C PRO A 177 11.96 17.96 -0.58
N PHE A 178 10.84 17.86 0.15
CA PHE A 178 9.50 18.06 -0.37
C PHE A 178 9.06 19.51 -0.17
N SER A 179 8.42 20.08 -1.19
CA SER A 179 7.74 21.38 -1.06
C SER A 179 6.56 21.32 -0.10
N SER A 180 5.87 20.18 -0.07
CA SER A 180 4.80 19.86 0.89
C SER A 180 4.61 18.35 0.99
N ILE A 181 3.96 17.88 2.07
CA ILE A 181 3.74 16.46 2.33
C ILE A 181 2.23 16.20 2.38
N GLY A 182 1.71 15.40 1.45
CA GLY A 182 0.28 15.07 1.38
C GLY A 182 -0.15 13.87 2.23
N ARG A 183 0.74 12.90 2.45
CA ARG A 183 0.54 11.77 3.36
C ARG A 183 1.88 11.31 3.94
N CYS A 184 1.83 10.67 5.11
CA CYS A 184 3.01 10.08 5.74
C CYS A 184 2.55 8.91 6.61
N ASN A 185 3.06 7.72 6.33
CA ASN A 185 2.61 6.48 6.95
C ASN A 185 3.80 5.63 7.40
N ILE A 186 3.63 4.88 8.49
CA ILE A 186 4.51 3.76 8.84
C ILE A 186 3.84 2.50 8.28
N MET A 187 4.54 1.81 7.39
CA MET A 187 4.11 0.54 6.80
C MET A 187 5.10 -0.55 7.18
N GLY A 188 4.63 -1.58 7.87
CA GLY A 188 5.44 -2.70 8.34
C GLY A 188 4.85 -4.05 7.93
N LEU A 189 5.74 -5.03 7.88
CA LEU A 189 5.46 -6.45 7.67
C LEU A 189 5.70 -7.16 9.01
N GLU A 190 4.81 -8.06 9.45
CA GLU A 190 5.12 -8.92 10.60
C GLU A 190 6.30 -9.86 10.26
N ALA A 191 6.86 -10.52 11.27
CA ALA A 191 7.89 -11.53 11.06
C ALA A 191 7.37 -12.61 10.11
N ASN A 192 8.16 -12.90 9.06
CA ASN A 192 7.87 -13.84 7.97
C ASN A 192 6.79 -13.40 6.96
N ASP A 193 6.26 -12.18 7.07
CA ASP A 193 5.44 -11.61 6.01
C ASP A 193 6.31 -11.00 4.89
N HIS A 194 5.72 -10.85 3.71
CA HIS A 194 6.30 -10.19 2.56
C HIS A 194 5.24 -9.32 1.85
N GLY A 195 5.65 -8.16 1.35
CA GLY A 195 4.85 -7.41 0.40
C GLY A 195 4.79 -8.18 -0.92
N THR A 196 3.62 -8.28 -1.53
CA THR A 196 3.49 -8.88 -2.86
C THR A 196 3.99 -7.92 -3.93
N VAL A 197 4.43 -8.44 -5.07
CA VAL A 197 4.73 -7.58 -6.24
C VAL A 197 3.43 -6.95 -6.72
N HIS A 198 3.40 -5.62 -6.80
CA HIS A 198 2.22 -4.87 -7.24
C HIS A 198 2.62 -3.55 -7.90
N ARG A 199 1.67 -2.91 -8.56
CA ARG A 199 1.77 -1.55 -9.10
C ARG A 199 0.65 -0.69 -8.53
N ASP A 200 1.00 0.37 -7.84
CA ASP A 200 0.04 1.37 -7.38
C ASP A 200 -0.50 2.19 -8.57
N GLY A 201 -1.80 2.50 -8.55
CA GLY A 201 -2.47 3.30 -9.57
C GLY A 201 -2.84 2.54 -10.85
N GLU A 202 -3.41 3.24 -11.84
CA GLU A 202 -3.91 2.63 -13.06
C GLU A 202 -2.75 2.13 -13.95
N GLY A 203 -2.51 0.83 -13.92
CA GLY A 203 -1.95 0.13 -15.08
C GLY A 203 -3.02 -0.01 -16.16
N GLU A 204 -2.61 -0.10 -17.43
CA GLU A 204 -3.52 -0.47 -18.53
C GLU A 204 -4.26 -1.77 -18.18
N GLY A 205 -5.52 -1.66 -17.75
CA GLY A 205 -6.32 -2.80 -17.27
C GLY A 205 -7.19 -2.54 -16.04
N ALA A 206 -6.97 -1.46 -15.29
CA ALA A 206 -7.87 -1.05 -14.21
C ALA A 206 -9.17 -0.46 -14.79
N ARG A 207 -10.14 -1.32 -15.13
CA ARG A 207 -11.53 -0.90 -15.40
C ARG A 207 -12.21 -0.54 -14.08
N GLY A 208 -11.80 0.56 -13.48
CA GLY A 208 -12.62 1.28 -12.50
C GLY A 208 -13.43 2.31 -13.26
N GLU A 209 -14.75 2.12 -13.32
CA GLU A 209 -15.66 3.14 -13.84
C GLU A 209 -15.57 4.37 -12.94
N GLY A 210 -14.90 5.40 -13.43
CA GLY A 210 -14.78 6.67 -12.76
C GLY A 210 -13.85 7.57 -13.53
N ASP A 211 -14.43 8.37 -14.42
CA ASP A 211 -13.83 9.50 -15.14
C ASP A 211 -12.95 10.38 -14.23
N ARG A 212 -11.70 9.97 -13.99
CA ARG A 212 -10.70 10.75 -13.26
C ARG A 212 -9.38 10.67 -13.98
N GLY A 213 -9.38 11.34 -15.14
CA GLY A 213 -8.24 11.97 -15.82
C GLY A 213 -6.89 11.25 -15.73
N VAL A 214 -6.37 10.86 -16.90
CA VAL A 214 -4.96 10.51 -17.13
C VAL A 214 -4.06 11.36 -16.24
N GLU A 215 -3.52 10.76 -15.18
CA GLU A 215 -2.58 11.42 -14.27
C GLU A 215 -1.34 11.76 -15.10
N ARG A 216 -1.16 13.05 -15.43
CA ARG A 216 -0.16 13.49 -16.42
C ARG A 216 1.28 13.40 -15.89
N GLU A 217 1.46 13.41 -14.57
CA GLU A 217 2.74 13.24 -13.90
C GLU A 217 2.58 12.30 -12.70
N PRO A 218 3.51 11.35 -12.48
CA PRO A 218 3.43 10.41 -11.37
C PRO A 218 3.64 11.12 -10.03
N ASP A 219 2.90 10.70 -9.00
CA ASP A 219 3.15 11.17 -7.64
C ASP A 219 4.54 10.75 -7.13
N HIS A 220 5.25 11.71 -6.53
CA HIS A 220 6.55 11.46 -5.94
C HIS A 220 6.41 11.03 -4.47
N PHE A 221 7.07 9.94 -4.11
CA PHE A 221 7.20 9.51 -2.72
C PHE A 221 8.63 9.05 -2.42
N ILE A 222 9.02 9.13 -1.14
CA ILE A 222 10.27 8.58 -0.63
C ILE A 222 9.92 7.48 0.34
N THR A 223 10.47 6.29 0.12
CA THR A 223 10.40 5.18 1.08
C THR A 223 11.71 5.12 1.85
N LEU A 224 11.62 5.08 3.18
CA LEU A 224 12.75 4.92 4.09
C LEU A 224 12.62 3.56 4.76
N CYS A 225 13.74 2.84 4.91
CA CYS A 225 13.81 1.61 5.69
C CYS A 225 14.79 1.84 6.87
N PRO A 226 14.31 2.35 8.02
CA PRO A 226 15.18 2.69 9.15
C PRO A 226 16.04 1.53 9.66
N ALA A 227 15.53 0.29 9.57
CA ALA A 227 16.27 -0.91 9.95
C ALA A 227 17.36 -1.34 8.94
N GLY A 228 17.29 -0.85 7.69
CA GLY A 228 18.24 -1.21 6.62
C GLY A 228 18.20 -2.68 6.18
N ASP A 229 17.21 -3.45 6.62
CA ASP A 229 17.09 -4.90 6.43
C ASP A 229 16.17 -5.29 5.26
N LYS A 230 15.50 -4.32 4.64
CA LYS A 230 14.69 -4.51 3.43
C LYS A 230 15.31 -3.82 2.23
N ARG A 231 15.12 -4.43 1.06
CA ARG A 231 15.54 -3.88 -0.23
C ARG A 231 14.34 -3.72 -1.13
N LEU A 232 14.21 -2.54 -1.72
CA LEU A 232 13.30 -2.33 -2.84
C LEU A 232 13.85 -2.99 -4.09
N PHE A 233 12.95 -3.45 -4.95
CA PHE A 233 13.27 -3.99 -6.26
C PHE A 233 12.10 -3.67 -7.19
N LEU A 234 12.37 -3.61 -8.49
CA LEU A 234 11.32 -3.68 -9.50
C LEU A 234 11.19 -5.09 -10.05
N TRP A 235 9.98 -5.40 -10.50
CA TRP A 235 9.68 -6.65 -11.16
C TRP A 235 9.59 -6.42 -12.67
N ASP A 236 10.50 -7.04 -13.42
CA ASP A 236 10.43 -7.10 -14.87
C ASP A 236 9.47 -8.24 -15.25
N GLU A 237 8.25 -7.88 -15.64
CA GLU A 237 7.22 -8.87 -15.99
C GLU A 237 7.57 -9.68 -17.24
N ARG A 238 8.28 -9.07 -18.21
CA ARG A 238 8.67 -9.74 -19.46
C ARG A 238 9.76 -10.77 -19.19
N ALA A 239 10.78 -10.40 -18.42
CA ALA A 239 11.88 -11.29 -18.07
C ALA A 239 11.60 -12.16 -16.84
N ARG A 240 10.49 -11.91 -16.12
CA ARG A 240 10.09 -12.56 -14.88
C ARG A 240 11.21 -12.61 -13.84
N ARG A 241 11.84 -11.46 -13.58
CA ARG A 241 12.94 -11.35 -12.62
C ARG A 241 12.90 -10.04 -11.85
N LYS A 242 13.51 -10.05 -10.67
CA LYS A 242 13.75 -8.84 -9.88
C LYS A 242 14.90 -8.05 -10.50
N THR A 243 14.77 -6.74 -10.56
CA THR A 243 15.84 -5.80 -10.92
C THR A 243 16.03 -4.79 -9.80
N ALA A 244 17.28 -4.53 -9.44
CA ALA A 244 17.65 -3.37 -8.65
C ALA A 244 17.68 -2.14 -9.56
#